data_AF-A0A0F9A1V3-F1
#
_entry.id   AF-A0A0F9A1V3-F1
#
_cell.length_a   1.000
_cell.length_b   1.000
_cell.length_c   1.000
_cell.angle_alpha   90.00
_cell.angle_beta   90.00
_cell.angle_gamma   90.00
#
_symmetry.space_group_name_H-M   'P 1'
#
loop_
_entity.id
_entity.type
_entity.pdbx_description
1 polymer ?
#
loop_
_entity_poly.entity_id
_entity_poly.type
_entity_poly.pdbx_seq_one_letter_code
_entity_poly.pdbx_strand_id
1 'polypeptide(L)'
;MSNYHVLDSSRRDTVRIAFHIAIPDENNAAGINLQVAASQYLSETITIIPWLQSASPTEYAQIQNGEIYEYVENIQYNANGTDIQKRNKIDARYTFMISIIQDRLREKLKFWGLNRDVT
;
A
#
# COMPACT_ATOMS: atom_id res chain seq x y z
N MET A 1 -13.49 -4.52 -2.21
CA MET A 1 -12.24 -4.91 -1.53
C MET A 1 -12.20 -4.25 -0.16
N SER A 2 -11.56 -4.86 0.84
CA SER A 2 -11.34 -4.20 2.14
C SER A 2 -10.26 -3.12 2.03
N ASN A 3 -10.27 -2.12 2.91
CA ASN A 3 -9.21 -1.11 2.99
C ASN A 3 -7.94 -1.67 3.65
N TYR A 4 -8.11 -2.69 4.48
CA TYR A 4 -7.03 -3.35 5.20
C TYR A 4 -7.43 -4.76 5.64
N HIS A 5 -6.45 -5.58 6.00
CA HIS A 5 -6.65 -6.89 6.60
C HIS A 5 -5.62 -7.20 7.69
N VAL A 6 -6.03 -7.97 8.70
CA VAL A 6 -5.15 -8.36 9.82
C VAL A 6 -4.29 -9.54 9.40
N LEU A 7 -2.98 -9.40 9.58
CA LEU A 7 -1.99 -10.45 9.33
C LEU A 7 -1.68 -11.24 10.61
N ASP A 8 -1.61 -10.57 11.75
CA ASP A 8 -1.38 -11.18 13.05
C ASP A 8 -2.04 -10.36 14.17
N SER A 9 -2.62 -11.05 15.15
CA SER A 9 -3.22 -10.47 16.36
C SER A 9 -2.88 -11.28 17.62
N SER A 10 -1.75 -11.99 17.60
CA SER A 10 -1.25 -12.82 18.70
C SER A 10 -1.11 -12.08 20.04
N ARG A 11 -0.98 -10.74 20.00
CA ARG A 11 -0.90 -9.88 21.18
C ARG A 11 -2.18 -9.09 21.41
N ARG A 12 -2.60 -8.96 22.68
CA ARG A 12 -3.81 -8.22 23.06
C ARG A 12 -3.73 -6.71 22.84
N ASP A 13 -2.53 -6.15 22.74
CA ASP A 13 -2.24 -4.71 22.65
C ASP A 13 -1.67 -4.27 21.29
N THR A 14 -1.42 -5.23 20.38
CA THR A 14 -0.75 -4.97 19.10
C THR A 14 -1.37 -5.84 18.01
N VAL A 15 -1.57 -5.27 16.84
CA VAL A 15 -2.00 -6.00 15.64
C VAL A 15 -1.08 -5.68 14.48
N ARG A 16 -0.68 -6.70 13.71
CA ARG A 16 0.00 -6.53 12.44
C ARG A 16 -1.04 -6.46 11.33
N ILE A 17 -1.05 -5.38 10.57
CA ILE A 17 -2.07 -5.11 9.55
C ILE A 17 -1.40 -4.79 8.22
N ALA A 18 -2.02 -5.25 7.14
CA ALA A 18 -1.77 -4.82 5.78
C ALA A 18 -2.82 -3.77 5.37
N PHE A 19 -2.37 -2.60 4.94
CA PHE A 19 -3.20 -1.54 4.38
C PHE A 19 -3.13 -1.55 2.86
N HIS A 20 -4.28 -1.50 2.20
CA HIS A 20 -4.37 -1.29 0.76
C HIS A 20 -4.46 0.20 0.48
N ILE A 21 -3.36 0.78 0.00
CA ILE A 21 -3.28 2.19 -0.36
C ILE A 21 -3.46 2.31 -1.87
N ALA A 22 -4.55 2.96 -2.30
CA ALA A 22 -4.77 3.22 -3.71
C ALA A 22 -3.67 4.14 -4.27
N ILE A 23 -3.10 3.76 -5.40
CA ILE A 23 -2.13 4.58 -6.11
C ILE A 23 -2.91 5.59 -6.98
N PRO A 24 -2.61 6.90 -6.86
CA PRO A 24 -3.34 7.93 -7.60
C PRO A 24 -3.28 7.70 -9.12
N ASP A 25 -4.43 7.88 -9.78
CA ASP A 25 -4.54 7.85 -11.24
C ASP A 25 -4.14 9.22 -11.81
N GLU A 26 -2.83 9.51 -11.78
CA GLU A 26 -2.24 10.75 -12.29
C GLU A 26 -0.90 10.45 -12.97
N ASN A 27 -0.43 11.37 -13.82
CA ASN A 27 0.85 11.21 -14.51
C ASN A 27 2.02 11.80 -13.71
N ASN A 28 3.18 11.15 -13.80
CA ASN A 28 4.45 11.68 -13.30
C ASN A 28 5.07 12.71 -14.28
N ALA A 29 6.27 13.21 -13.98
CA ALA A 29 6.95 14.20 -14.82
C ALA A 29 7.41 13.66 -16.19
N ALA A 30 7.45 12.35 -16.38
CA ALA A 30 7.72 11.70 -17.66
C ALA A 30 6.45 11.48 -18.49
N GLY A 31 5.27 11.89 -17.99
CA GLY A 31 3.98 11.63 -18.65
C GLY A 31 3.48 10.19 -18.49
N ILE A 32 4.12 9.39 -17.62
CA ILE A 32 3.72 8.01 -17.33
C ILE A 32 2.76 8.01 -16.15
N ASN A 33 1.65 7.31 -16.27
CA ASN A 33 0.68 7.14 -15.19
C ASN A 33 1.34 6.48 -13.97
N LEU A 34 1.06 6.97 -12.76
CA LEU A 34 1.69 6.48 -11.54
C LEU A 34 1.36 5.01 -11.25
N GLN A 35 0.20 4.49 -11.63
CA GLN A 35 -0.12 3.07 -11.49
C GLN A 35 0.76 2.22 -12.42
N VAL A 36 1.00 2.69 -13.65
CA VAL A 36 1.93 2.05 -14.60
C VAL A 36 3.38 2.12 -14.12
N ALA A 37 3.82 3.28 -13.63
CA ALA A 37 5.16 3.42 -13.05
C ALA A 37 5.32 2.53 -11.81
N ALA A 38 4.28 2.43 -10.98
CA ALA A 38 4.27 1.59 -9.79
C ALA A 38 4.29 0.10 -10.17
N SER A 39 3.51 -0.38 -11.13
CA SER A 39 3.53 -1.79 -11.53
C SER A 39 4.91 -2.22 -12.02
N GLN A 40 5.57 -1.38 -12.83
CA GLN A 40 6.95 -1.58 -13.26
C GLN A 40 7.91 -1.62 -12.06
N TYR A 41 7.87 -0.59 -11.20
CA TYR A 41 8.71 -0.51 -10.03
C TYR A 41 8.53 -1.71 -9.07
N LEU A 42 7.29 -2.11 -8.80
CA LEU A 42 6.97 -3.24 -7.92
C LEU A 42 7.39 -4.57 -8.54
N SER A 43 7.29 -4.71 -9.87
CA SER A 43 7.79 -5.90 -10.58
C SER A 43 9.31 -6.05 -10.48
N GLU A 44 10.04 -4.93 -10.40
CA GLU A 44 11.50 -4.94 -10.24
C GLU A 44 11.93 -5.15 -8.78
N THR A 45 11.11 -4.70 -7.82
CA THR A 45 11.55 -4.58 -6.41
C THR A 45 10.83 -5.49 -5.42
N ILE A 46 9.66 -6.03 -5.76
CA ILE A 46 8.87 -6.88 -4.86
C ILE A 46 8.79 -8.29 -5.42
N THR A 47 9.24 -9.26 -4.62
CA THR A 47 8.80 -10.64 -4.78
C THR A 47 7.34 -10.72 -4.32
N ILE A 48 6.40 -10.60 -5.25
CA ILE A 48 4.97 -10.68 -4.91
C ILE A 48 4.74 -12.04 -4.26
N ILE A 49 4.11 -12.04 -3.08
CA ILE A 49 4.11 -13.22 -2.23
C ILE A 49 3.21 -14.29 -2.87
N PRO A 50 3.73 -15.49 -3.23
CA PRO A 50 2.97 -16.47 -4.03
C PRO A 50 1.66 -16.93 -3.38
N TRP A 51 1.56 -16.93 -2.04
CA TRP A 51 0.32 -17.32 -1.36
C TRP A 51 -0.82 -16.31 -1.57
N LEU A 52 -0.51 -15.04 -1.83
CA LEU A 52 -1.51 -14.00 -2.06
C LEU A 52 -2.29 -14.27 -3.35
N GLN A 53 -1.61 -14.81 -4.37
CA GLN A 53 -2.26 -15.20 -5.63
C GLN A 53 -3.36 -16.24 -5.40
N SER A 54 -3.14 -17.19 -4.48
CA SER A 54 -4.13 -18.23 -4.16
C SER A 54 -5.19 -17.76 -3.16
N ALA A 55 -4.83 -16.91 -2.20
CA ALA A 55 -5.73 -16.48 -1.12
C ALA A 55 -6.64 -15.31 -1.54
N SER A 56 -6.14 -14.38 -2.36
CA SER A 56 -6.84 -13.17 -2.78
C SER A 56 -6.44 -12.80 -4.23
N PRO A 57 -6.92 -13.55 -5.25
CA PRO A 57 -6.50 -13.36 -6.64
C PRO A 57 -6.77 -11.95 -7.18
N THR A 58 -7.87 -11.33 -6.75
CA THR A 58 -8.23 -9.96 -7.13
C THR A 58 -7.19 -8.97 -6.61
N GLU A 59 -6.88 -9.04 -5.32
CA GLU A 59 -5.90 -8.14 -4.68
C GLU A 59 -4.50 -8.33 -5.26
N TYR A 60 -4.12 -9.59 -5.54
CA TYR A 60 -2.89 -9.90 -6.25
C TYR A 60 -2.82 -9.22 -7.62
N ALA A 61 -3.90 -9.29 -8.41
CA ALA A 61 -3.97 -8.61 -9.70
C ALA A 61 -3.87 -7.08 -9.57
N GLN A 62 -4.49 -6.49 -8.55
CA GLN A 62 -4.44 -5.04 -8.32
C GLN A 62 -3.05 -4.56 -7.90
N ILE A 63 -2.32 -5.35 -7.10
CA ILE A 63 -0.91 -5.08 -6.79
C ILE A 63 -0.05 -5.20 -8.05
N GLN A 64 -0.27 -6.24 -8.86
CA GLN A 64 0.45 -6.43 -10.12
C GLN A 64 0.21 -5.29 -11.12
N ASN A 65 -1.03 -4.77 -11.18
CA ASN A 65 -1.39 -3.65 -12.03
C ASN A 65 -0.94 -2.30 -11.48
N GLY A 66 -0.40 -2.25 -10.26
CA GLY A 66 -0.02 -1.00 -9.60
C GLY A 66 -1.22 -0.13 -9.22
N GLU A 67 -2.41 -0.72 -9.07
CA GLU A 67 -3.61 -0.01 -8.62
C GLU A 67 -3.56 0.25 -7.10
N ILE A 68 -2.95 -0.68 -6.36
CA ILE A 68 -2.77 -0.60 -4.91
C ILE A 68 -1.34 -0.91 -4.50
N TYR A 69 -0.91 -0.29 -3.42
CA TYR A 69 0.31 -0.61 -2.70
C TYR A 69 -0.04 -1.17 -1.32
N GLU A 70 0.52 -2.34 -0.98
CA GLU A 70 0.34 -2.93 0.35
C GLU A 70 1.38 -2.37 1.32
N TYR A 71 0.91 -1.68 2.36
CA TYR A 71 1.75 -1.21 3.45
C TYR A 71 1.48 -2.00 4.73
N VAL A 72 2.50 -2.70 5.23
CA VAL A 72 2.40 -3.51 6.45
C VAL A 72 3.00 -2.78 7.63
N GLU A 73 2.24 -2.68 8.72
CA GLU A 73 2.74 -2.14 10.00
C GLU A 73 2.14 -2.83 11.22
N ASN A 74 2.77 -2.59 12.37
CA ASN A 74 2.25 -2.97 13.67
C ASN A 74 1.55 -1.77 14.32
N ILE A 75 0.29 -1.93 14.68
CA ILE A 75 -0.50 -0.91 15.36
C ILE A 75 -0.67 -1.29 16.81
N GLN A 76 -0.22 -0.41 17.70
CA GLN A 76 -0.42 -0.53 19.14
C GLN A 76 -1.70 0.20 19.58
N TYR A 77 -2.45 -0.43 20.48
CA TYR A 77 -3.64 0.14 21.11
C TYR A 77 -3.77 -0.35 22.56
N ASN A 78 -4.69 0.25 23.32
CA ASN A 78 -4.98 -0.19 24.68
C ASN A 78 -5.54 -1.62 24.68
N ALA A 79 -4.86 -2.55 25.35
CA ALA A 79 -5.27 -3.94 25.48
C ALA A 79 -6.69 -4.10 26.05
N ASN A 80 -7.04 -3.23 26.99
CA ASN A 80 -8.32 -3.21 27.70
C ASN A 80 -9.37 -2.35 26.99
N GLY A 81 -9.02 -1.76 25.83
CA GLY A 81 -9.98 -1.04 25.01
C GLY A 81 -11.04 -1.97 24.42
N THR A 82 -12.23 -1.44 24.17
CA THR A 82 -13.28 -2.16 23.46
C THR A 82 -12.87 -2.42 22.01
N ASP A 83 -13.49 -3.39 21.35
CA ASP A 83 -13.23 -3.68 19.94
C ASP A 83 -13.49 -2.48 19.04
N ILE A 84 -14.45 -1.63 19.42
CA ILE A 84 -14.73 -0.36 18.72
C ILE A 84 -13.55 0.60 18.86
N GLN A 85 -12.97 0.76 20.05
CA GLN A 85 -11.81 1.64 20.26
C GLN A 85 -10.58 1.14 19.48
N LYS A 86 -10.36 -0.18 19.45
CA LYS A 86 -9.26 -0.80 18.68
C LYS A 86 -9.44 -0.57 17.19
N ARG A 87 -10.65 -0.78 16.66
CA ARG A 87 -10.99 -0.52 15.25
C ARG A 87 -10.82 0.94 14.87
N ASN A 88 -11.37 1.86 15.67
CA ASN A 88 -11.24 3.29 15.41
C ASN A 88 -9.77 3.75 15.38
N LYS A 89 -8.90 3.11 16.18
CA LYS A 89 -7.45 3.37 16.13
C LYS A 89 -6.83 2.91 14.82
N ILE A 90 -7.23 1.76 14.30
CA ILE A 90 -6.79 1.24 13.00
C ILE A 90 -7.31 2.15 11.88
N ASP A 91 -8.58 2.54 11.90
CA ASP A 91 -9.19 3.44 10.91
C ASP A 91 -8.47 4.78 10.85
N ALA A 92 -8.24 5.40 12.02
CA ALA A 92 -7.49 6.66 12.10
C ALA A 92 -6.07 6.52 11.56
N ARG A 93 -5.43 5.36 11.81
CA ARG A 93 -4.09 5.08 11.31
C ARG A 93 -4.08 4.88 9.79
N TYR A 94 -5.07 4.17 9.24
CA TYR A 94 -5.26 4.03 7.80
C TYR A 94 -5.40 5.40 7.12
N THR A 95 -6.31 6.25 7.61
CA THR A 95 -6.51 7.60 7.06
C THR A 95 -5.23 8.43 7.08
N PHE A 96 -4.44 8.35 8.16
CA PHE A 96 -3.16 9.04 8.27
C PHE A 96 -2.10 8.51 7.28
N MET A 97 -2.07 7.19 7.07
CA MET A 97 -1.06 6.57 6.21
C MET A 97 -1.33 6.76 4.72
N ILE A 98 -2.59 6.92 4.29
CA ILE A 98 -2.92 7.11 2.86
C ILE A 98 -2.10 8.25 2.24
N SER A 99 -2.18 9.46 2.80
CA SER A 99 -1.50 10.63 2.21
C SER A 99 0.02 10.46 2.24
N ILE A 100 0.57 9.98 3.36
CA ILE A 100 2.02 9.78 3.53
C ILE A 100 2.58 8.80 2.49
N ILE A 101 1.90 7.67 2.28
CA ILE A 101 2.36 6.66 1.35
C ILE A 101 2.19 7.14 -0.09
N GLN A 102 1.07 7.79 -0.42
CA GLN A 102 0.86 8.38 -1.74
C GLN A 102 1.93 9.42 -2.07
N ASP A 103 2.26 10.32 -1.14
CA ASP A 103 3.28 11.35 -1.37
C ASP A 103 4.68 10.75 -1.53
N ARG A 104 5.02 9.72 -0.73
CA ARG A 104 6.27 8.97 -0.90
C ARG A 104 6.34 8.28 -2.26
N LEU A 105 5.24 7.68 -2.72
CA LEU A 105 5.19 7.03 -4.04
C LEU A 105 5.32 8.07 -5.16
N ARG A 106 4.64 9.22 -5.05
CA ARG A 106 4.80 10.35 -5.99
C ARG A 106 6.23 10.81 -6.09
N GLU A 107 6.90 11.02 -4.96
CA GLU A 107 8.29 11.45 -4.92
C GLU A 107 9.21 10.41 -5.57
N LYS A 108 9.02 9.14 -5.21
CA LYS A 108 9.85 8.04 -5.69
C LYS A 108 9.69 7.79 -7.19
N LEU A 109 8.48 7.93 -7.71
CA LEU A 109 8.14 7.67 -9.11
C LEU A 109 8.14 8.94 -9.97
N LYS A 110 8.49 10.10 -9.40
CA LYS A 110 8.39 11.42 -10.03
C LYS A 110 9.01 11.49 -11.43
N PHE A 111 10.19 10.90 -11.59
CA PHE A 111 10.96 10.89 -12.84
C PHE A 111 11.12 9.48 -13.42
N TRP A 112 10.34 8.52 -12.94
CA TRP A 112 10.38 7.16 -13.44
C TRP A 112 10.09 7.14 -14.95
N GLY A 113 10.94 6.45 -15.71
CA GLY A 113 10.85 6.35 -17.17
C GLY A 113 11.20 7.63 -17.94
N LEU A 114 11.71 8.68 -17.28
CA LEU A 114 12.19 9.87 -17.97
C LEU A 114 13.49 9.57 -18.73
N ASN A 115 13.41 9.60 -20.07
CA ASN A 115 14.57 9.58 -20.95
C ASN A 115 14.67 10.92 -21.67
N ARG A 116 15.88 11.51 -21.73
CA ARG A 116 16.13 12.78 -22.42
C ARG A 116 17.52 12.77 -23.03
N ASP A 117 17.58 13.00 -24.35
CA ASP A 117 18.82 13.33 -25.03
C ASP A 117 19.10 14.83 -24.89
N VAL A 118 20.31 15.17 -24.45
CA VAL A 118 20.77 16.57 -24.33
C VAL A 118 21.83 16.79 -25.40
N THR A 119 21.49 17.59 -26.40
CA THR A 119 22.37 18.02 -27.51
C THR A 119 22.77 19.47 -27.34
#